data_AF-A0A3D5T8K4-F1
#
_entry.id   AF-A0A3D5T8K4-F1
#
_cell.length_a   1.000
_cell.length_b   1.000
_cell.length_c   1.000
_cell.angle_alpha   90.00
_cell.angle_beta   90.00
_cell.angle_gamma   90.00
#
_symmetry.space_group_name_H-M   'P 1'
#
loop_
_entity.id
_entity.type
_entity.pdbx_description
1 polymer ?
#
loop_
_entity_poly.entity_id
_entity_poly.type
_entity_poly.pdbx_seq_one_letter_code
_entity_poly.pdbx_strand_id
1 'polypeptide(L)'
;MNKKNKIVICLLTSVICMTACGNSIPDMTREQEDLVTQYAAGALLERLNDSGTRLVDTSKPKEEPTLADAATVAPEGKSGVSENDIATDEAPEQAMENKETAQISATQLLQIEPLTITYTGYEICDSYPEQGKEDLYFSVEAGTGKKLLVLQVAVTNPGQEQVEFDTLHKQNIKYRVMLNGADRHQVMLTMLDNDFSAMDIMINPGETMQTVLLAEVSEETAGQITSVDLVIRSDSDEVTLTP
;
A
#
# COMPACT_ATOMS: atom_id res chain seq x y z
N MET A 1 67.55 21.30 -27.44
CA MET A 1 66.39 21.66 -26.58
C MET A 1 66.86 21.71 -25.13
N ASN A 2 67.06 22.93 -24.62
CA ASN A 2 67.79 23.16 -23.36
C ASN A 2 66.87 22.93 -22.15
N LYS A 3 67.42 22.53 -20.99
CA LYS A 3 66.65 22.30 -19.74
C LYS A 3 65.71 23.47 -19.38
N LYS A 4 66.10 24.68 -19.79
CA LYS A 4 65.32 25.93 -19.68
C LYS A 4 64.06 25.95 -20.56
N ASN A 5 64.09 25.37 -21.77
CA ASN A 5 62.93 25.34 -22.67
C ASN A 5 61.89 24.29 -22.24
N LYS A 6 62.29 23.23 -21.53
CA LYS A 6 61.34 22.26 -20.94
C LYS A 6 60.59 22.84 -19.73
N ILE A 7 61.26 23.67 -18.93
CA ILE A 7 60.64 24.36 -17.78
C ILE A 7 59.65 25.43 -18.24
N VAL A 8 59.99 26.19 -19.29
CA VAL A 8 59.10 27.24 -19.84
C VAL A 8 57.81 26.64 -20.45
N ILE A 9 57.90 25.47 -21.11
CA ILE A 9 56.70 24.81 -21.67
C ILE A 9 55.81 24.23 -20.57
N CYS A 10 56.36 23.65 -19.49
CA CYS A 10 55.57 23.19 -18.34
C CYS A 10 54.92 24.33 -17.55
N LEU A 11 55.56 25.50 -17.48
CA LEU A 11 55.00 26.67 -16.81
C LEU A 11 53.86 27.31 -17.61
N LEU A 12 53.91 27.26 -18.95
CA LEU A 12 52.85 27.81 -19.80
C LEU A 12 51.56 26.97 -19.78
N THR A 13 51.66 25.66 -19.60
CA THR A 13 50.48 24.77 -19.48
C THR A 13 49.80 24.85 -18.12
N SER A 14 50.52 25.25 -17.07
CA SER A 14 49.98 25.37 -15.71
C SER A 14 49.08 26.61 -15.50
N VAL A 15 49.15 27.61 -16.39
CA VAL A 15 48.38 28.86 -16.26
C VAL A 15 46.96 28.72 -16.84
N ILE A 16 46.70 27.73 -17.69
CA ILE A 16 45.37 27.49 -18.29
C ILE A 16 44.44 26.75 -17.30
N CYS A 17 44.96 26.14 -16.24
CA CYS A 17 44.16 25.37 -15.29
C CYS A 17 43.61 26.19 -14.09
N MET A 18 43.82 27.50 -14.04
CA MET A 18 43.40 28.35 -12.91
C MET A 18 42.23 29.31 -13.18
N THR A 19 41.48 29.12 -14.28
CA THR A 19 40.14 29.73 -14.44
C THR A 19 39.06 28.66 -14.37
N ALA A 20 39.01 27.96 -13.24
CA ALA A 20 38.00 26.94 -12.97
C ALA A 20 37.59 26.98 -11.50
N CYS A 21 37.17 28.15 -11.02
CA CYS A 21 36.32 28.31 -9.84
C CYS A 21 35.83 29.77 -9.79
N GLY A 22 34.72 30.03 -10.44
CA GLY A 22 34.08 31.34 -10.52
C GLY A 22 32.75 31.19 -11.24
N ASN A 23 31.78 30.54 -10.59
CA ASN A 23 30.45 30.29 -11.12
C ASN A 23 29.60 31.57 -11.04
N SER A 24 29.98 32.60 -11.81
CA SER A 24 29.05 33.67 -12.16
C SER A 24 28.17 33.12 -13.27
N ILE A 25 26.92 32.79 -12.95
CA ILE A 25 25.89 32.52 -13.95
C ILE A 25 25.88 33.75 -14.87
N PRO A 26 26.14 33.60 -16.18
CA PRO A 26 26.09 34.72 -17.11
C PRO A 26 24.70 35.34 -17.01
N ASP A 27 24.63 36.66 -16.86
CA ASP A 27 23.35 37.37 -16.85
C ASP A 27 22.76 37.23 -18.26
N MET A 28 21.81 36.30 -18.40
CA MET A 28 21.20 35.93 -19.66
C MET A 28 19.93 36.75 -19.82
N THR A 29 19.66 37.25 -21.03
CA THR A 29 18.33 37.82 -21.29
C THR A 29 17.30 36.70 -21.23
N ARG A 30 16.05 36.99 -20.80
CA ARG A 30 15.00 35.99 -20.59
C ARG A 30 14.80 35.02 -21.78
N GLU A 31 15.03 35.48 -23.00
CA GLU A 31 14.95 34.64 -24.21
C GLU A 31 16.05 33.58 -24.29
N GLN A 32 17.25 33.90 -23.80
CA GLN A 32 18.36 32.96 -23.77
C GLN A 32 18.19 31.95 -22.62
N GLU A 33 17.62 32.37 -21.49
CA GLU A 33 17.25 31.46 -20.39
C GLU A 33 16.18 30.46 -20.82
N ASP A 34 15.16 30.91 -21.56
CA ASP A 34 14.08 30.03 -22.03
C ASP A 34 14.60 28.97 -23.01
N LEU A 35 15.53 29.35 -23.89
CA LEU A 35 16.14 28.40 -24.83
C LEU A 35 16.99 27.33 -24.13
N VAL A 36 17.75 27.71 -23.09
CA VAL A 36 18.50 26.76 -22.27
C VAL A 36 17.55 25.84 -21.47
N THR A 37 16.46 26.40 -20.95
CA THR A 37 15.45 25.66 -20.18
C THR A 37 14.73 24.64 -21.06
N GLN A 38 14.30 25.04 -22.26
CA GLN A 38 13.67 24.15 -23.23
C GLN A 38 14.61 23.02 -23.67
N TYR A 39 15.89 23.34 -23.92
CA TYR A 39 16.89 22.33 -24.27
C TYR A 39 17.13 21.34 -23.12
N ALA A 40 17.24 21.83 -21.88
CA ALA A 40 17.40 20.97 -20.70
C ALA A 40 16.19 20.06 -20.48
N ALA A 41 14.97 20.58 -20.65
CA ALA A 41 13.75 19.79 -20.59
C ALA A 41 13.70 18.70 -21.69
N GLY A 42 14.09 19.06 -22.92
CA GLY A 42 14.17 18.11 -24.04
C GLY A 42 15.16 16.97 -23.80
N ALA A 43 16.36 17.28 -23.29
CA ALA A 43 17.38 16.28 -22.98
C ALA A 43 16.96 15.34 -21.83
N LEU A 44 16.23 15.86 -20.83
CA LEU A 44 15.65 15.05 -19.76
C LEU A 44 14.54 14.13 -20.31
N LEU A 45 13.66 14.65 -21.18
CA LEU A 45 12.61 13.85 -21.80
C LEU A 45 13.15 12.76 -22.72
N GLU A 46 14.19 13.05 -23.51
CA GLU A 46 14.83 12.05 -24.37
C GLU A 46 15.47 10.94 -23.53
N ARG A 47 16.11 11.28 -22.40
CA ARG A 47 16.66 10.30 -21.47
C ARG A 47 15.57 9.49 -20.77
N LEU A 48 14.45 10.10 -20.39
CA LEU A 48 13.30 9.42 -19.80
C LEU A 48 12.60 8.48 -20.81
N ASN A 49 12.57 8.86 -22.08
CA ASN A 49 11.96 8.04 -23.14
C ASN A 49 12.82 6.82 -23.50
N ASP A 50 14.16 6.95 -23.41
CA ASP A 50 15.11 5.84 -23.64
C ASP A 50 15.28 4.94 -22.40
N SER A 51 15.03 5.46 -21.19
CA SER A 51 15.11 4.69 -19.93
C SER A 51 13.87 3.85 -19.66
N GLY A 52 13.39 3.09 -20.66
CA GLY A 52 12.64 1.84 -20.50
C GLY A 52 11.31 1.84 -19.73
N THR A 53 10.89 2.93 -19.08
CA THR A 53 9.62 3.03 -18.35
C THR A 53 8.53 3.47 -19.32
N ARG A 54 8.30 2.67 -20.37
CA ARG A 54 7.15 2.88 -21.25
C ARG A 54 5.90 2.47 -20.48
N LEU A 55 5.02 3.43 -20.18
CA LEU A 55 3.64 3.14 -19.81
C LEU A 55 3.06 2.25 -20.91
N VAL A 56 2.79 0.99 -20.58
CA VAL A 56 2.27 0.01 -21.53
C VAL A 56 0.82 0.35 -21.79
N ASP A 57 0.54 0.80 -23.00
CA ASP A 57 -0.82 0.93 -23.55
C ASP A 57 -1.45 -0.47 -23.63
N THR A 58 -2.42 -0.75 -22.76
CA THR A 58 -3.09 -2.07 -22.61
C THR A 58 -4.24 -2.28 -23.59
N SER A 59 -4.42 -1.41 -24.58
CA SER A 59 -5.60 -1.41 -25.45
C SER A 59 -5.52 -2.32 -26.69
N LYS A 60 -4.62 -3.32 -26.73
CA LYS A 60 -4.51 -4.28 -27.85
C LYS A 60 -4.52 -5.74 -27.40
N PRO A 61 -5.53 -6.55 -27.81
CA PRO A 61 -5.56 -7.99 -27.54
C PRO A 61 -4.39 -8.70 -28.21
N LYS A 62 -3.65 -9.51 -27.44
CA LYS A 62 -2.56 -10.34 -27.95
C LYS A 62 -3.08 -11.75 -28.21
N GLU A 63 -3.06 -12.15 -29.48
CA GLU A 63 -3.36 -13.50 -29.95
C GLU A 63 -2.38 -14.53 -29.35
N GLU A 64 -2.93 -15.67 -28.91
CA GLU A 64 -2.19 -16.88 -28.55
C GLU A 64 -1.56 -17.52 -29.79
N PRO A 65 -0.39 -18.17 -29.64
CA PRO A 65 -0.06 -19.33 -30.44
C PRO A 65 -0.12 -20.60 -29.59
N THR A 66 -1.03 -21.47 -30.00
CA THR A 66 -1.06 -22.89 -29.69
C THR A 66 0.12 -23.61 -30.38
N LEU A 67 0.63 -24.68 -29.75
CA LEU A 67 0.77 -26.01 -30.36
C LEU A 67 1.47 -26.98 -29.38
N ALA A 68 0.77 -28.08 -29.13
CA ALA A 68 1.26 -29.31 -28.55
C ALA A 68 2.25 -30.02 -29.50
N ASP A 69 3.20 -30.82 -28.98
CA ASP A 69 3.05 -32.28 -28.95
C ASP A 69 4.21 -32.99 -28.21
N ALA A 70 3.88 -34.20 -27.78
CA ALA A 70 4.47 -35.24 -26.97
C ALA A 70 5.98 -35.61 -27.06
N ALA A 71 6.51 -36.12 -25.94
CA ALA A 71 6.92 -37.54 -25.79
C ALA A 71 7.42 -37.81 -24.36
N THR A 72 6.64 -38.52 -23.54
CA THR A 72 6.88 -39.91 -23.06
C THR A 72 8.31 -40.24 -22.63
N VAL A 73 8.52 -40.46 -21.32
CA VAL A 73 9.23 -41.63 -20.79
C VAL A 73 8.65 -41.98 -19.40
N ALA A 74 8.20 -43.22 -19.25
CA ALA A 74 7.76 -43.84 -18.00
C ALA A 74 8.82 -44.93 -17.57
N PRO A 75 8.62 -45.75 -16.53
CA PRO A 75 9.43 -45.71 -15.31
C PRO A 75 10.19 -47.03 -15.01
N GLU A 76 11.29 -46.98 -14.26
CA GLU A 76 11.91 -48.12 -13.55
C GLU A 76 12.66 -47.57 -12.33
N GLY A 77 12.68 -48.13 -11.12
CA GLY A 77 12.06 -49.31 -10.55
C GLY A 77 12.77 -49.68 -9.21
N LYS A 78 12.01 -50.29 -8.28
CA LYS A 78 12.43 -51.22 -7.19
C LYS A 78 13.23 -50.61 -6.01
N SER A 79 13.13 -51.03 -4.76
CA SER A 79 12.48 -52.15 -4.05
C SER A 79 12.62 -51.86 -2.55
N GLY A 80 11.70 -52.34 -1.70
CA GLY A 80 11.94 -52.37 -0.26
C GLY A 80 10.67 -52.52 0.59
N VAL A 81 10.02 -53.68 0.50
CA VAL A 81 9.04 -54.14 1.50
C VAL A 81 9.79 -54.64 2.73
N SER A 82 9.33 -54.26 3.92
CA SER A 82 9.31 -55.15 5.08
C SER A 82 8.14 -54.76 5.99
N GLU A 83 7.15 -55.64 6.04
CA GLU A 83 6.07 -55.68 7.04
C GLU A 83 6.47 -56.50 8.28
N ASN A 84 5.68 -56.30 9.34
CA ASN A 84 5.61 -56.97 10.65
C ASN A 84 6.61 -56.46 11.71
N ASP A 85 6.21 -56.06 12.92
CA ASP A 85 5.22 -56.69 13.80
C ASP A 85 4.38 -55.73 14.67
N ILE A 86 3.19 -56.21 15.04
CA ILE A 86 2.18 -55.64 15.97
C ILE A 86 2.57 -55.96 17.42
N ALA A 87 2.57 -54.97 18.33
CA ALA A 87 2.21 -55.16 19.73
C ALA A 87 1.86 -53.82 20.43
N THR A 88 0.80 -53.90 21.22
CA THR A 88 -0.02 -52.90 21.92
C THR A 88 0.65 -52.16 23.09
N ASP A 89 0.03 -51.03 23.45
CA ASP A 89 0.01 -50.32 24.75
C ASP A 89 1.23 -49.46 25.14
N GLU A 90 1.07 -48.14 25.02
CA GLU A 90 0.84 -47.24 26.17
C GLU A 90 0.74 -45.79 25.65
N ALA A 91 -0.36 -45.11 25.96
CA ALA A 91 -0.55 -43.70 25.69
C ALA A 91 0.31 -42.84 26.61
N PRO A 92 1.05 -41.85 26.09
CA PRO A 92 1.32 -40.64 26.83
C PRO A 92 0.31 -39.58 26.39
N GLU A 93 -0.52 -39.11 27.33
CA GLU A 93 -1.15 -37.80 27.27
C GLU A 93 -0.06 -36.75 27.04
N GLN A 94 0.23 -36.47 25.77
CA GLN A 94 0.88 -35.23 25.40
C GLN A 94 -0.17 -34.16 25.57
N ALA A 95 -0.14 -33.51 26.73
CA ALA A 95 -0.71 -32.18 26.92
C ALA A 95 -0.30 -31.35 25.70
N MET A 96 -1.27 -31.10 24.80
CA MET A 96 -1.17 -30.00 23.87
C MET A 96 -1.14 -28.76 24.76
N GLU A 97 0.08 -28.33 25.09
CA GLU A 97 0.35 -26.96 25.43
C GLU A 97 -0.09 -26.17 24.20
N ASN A 98 -1.37 -25.77 24.22
CA ASN A 98 -1.92 -24.80 23.29
C ASN A 98 -1.07 -23.56 23.53
N LYS A 99 -0.02 -23.41 22.73
CA LYS A 99 0.74 -22.18 22.62
C LYS A 99 -0.25 -21.19 22.05
N GLU A 100 -1.00 -20.57 22.95
CA GLU A 100 -1.84 -19.42 22.70
C GLU A 100 -0.89 -18.34 22.21
N THR A 101 -0.66 -18.33 20.89
CA THR A 101 0.02 -17.23 20.24
C THR A 101 -0.85 -16.03 20.50
N ALA A 102 -0.44 -15.19 21.46
CA ALA A 102 -1.11 -13.95 21.79
C ALA A 102 -1.29 -13.16 20.48
N GLN A 103 -2.51 -13.11 19.98
CA GLN A 103 -2.86 -12.35 18.80
C GLN A 103 -2.85 -10.87 19.20
N ILE A 104 -2.04 -10.07 18.50
CA ILE A 104 -2.00 -8.62 18.70
C ILE A 104 -3.40 -8.03 18.44
N SER A 105 -3.83 -7.07 19.27
CA SER A 105 -5.09 -6.37 19.04
C SER A 105 -4.96 -5.34 17.90
N ALA A 106 -6.09 -4.90 17.33
CA ALA A 106 -6.08 -3.83 16.32
C ALA A 106 -5.46 -2.53 16.85
N THR A 107 -5.77 -2.18 18.11
CA THR A 107 -5.28 -0.94 18.74
C THR A 107 -3.78 -1.02 19.00
N GLN A 108 -3.26 -2.19 19.37
CA GLN A 108 -1.83 -2.42 19.55
C GLN A 108 -1.07 -2.47 18.22
N LEU A 109 -1.68 -3.03 17.17
CA LEU A 109 -1.11 -2.99 15.81
C LEU A 109 -0.99 -1.55 15.31
N LEU A 110 -2.02 -0.72 15.55
CA LEU A 110 -2.04 0.69 15.17
C LEU A 110 -1.26 1.61 16.13
N GLN A 111 -0.88 1.11 17.31
CA GLN A 111 -0.23 1.87 18.38
C GLN A 111 -1.07 3.08 18.79
N ILE A 112 -2.33 2.83 19.14
CA ILE A 112 -3.31 3.85 19.55
C ILE A 112 -3.96 3.52 20.90
N GLU A 113 -3.38 2.61 21.69
CA GLU A 113 -3.85 2.39 23.06
C GLU A 113 -3.79 3.70 23.88
N PRO A 114 -4.72 3.94 24.81
CA PRO A 114 -5.74 3.02 25.33
C PRO A 114 -7.09 3.06 24.60
N LEU A 115 -7.16 3.62 23.38
CA LEU A 115 -8.41 3.60 22.61
C LEU A 115 -8.89 2.17 22.36
N THR A 116 -10.19 2.02 22.15
CA THR A 116 -10.81 0.76 21.71
C THR A 116 -11.44 0.95 20.34
N ILE A 117 -11.24 -0.01 19.45
CA ILE A 117 -11.87 -0.05 18.12
C ILE A 117 -12.97 -1.11 18.13
N THR A 118 -14.16 -0.73 17.68
CA THR A 118 -15.26 -1.65 17.40
C THR A 118 -15.72 -1.46 15.96
N TYR A 119 -15.65 -2.52 15.15
CA TYR A 119 -16.28 -2.54 13.84
C TYR A 119 -17.77 -2.83 14.05
N THR A 120 -18.67 -1.92 13.65
CA THR A 120 -20.11 -2.01 14.00
C THR A 120 -21.00 -2.51 12.87
N GLY A 121 -20.45 -2.68 11.66
CA GLY A 121 -21.20 -3.12 10.50
C GLY A 121 -20.87 -2.33 9.24
N TYR A 122 -21.63 -2.57 8.18
CA TYR A 122 -21.43 -1.90 6.90
C TYR A 122 -22.77 -1.51 6.25
N GLU A 123 -22.69 -0.58 5.32
CA GLU A 123 -23.77 -0.24 4.39
C GLU A 123 -23.28 -0.27 2.94
N ILE A 124 -24.20 -0.49 2.00
CA ILE A 124 -23.93 -0.47 0.56
C ILE A 124 -24.77 0.65 -0.03
N CYS A 125 -24.13 1.63 -0.66
CA CYS A 125 -24.81 2.81 -1.21
C CYS A 125 -24.16 3.31 -2.51
N ASP A 126 -24.84 4.22 -3.19
CA ASP A 126 -24.32 4.89 -4.40
C ASP A 126 -23.42 6.08 -4.09
N SER A 127 -23.64 6.73 -2.94
CA SER A 127 -22.81 7.84 -2.46
C SER A 127 -22.77 7.89 -0.93
N TYR A 128 -21.67 8.38 -0.38
CA TYR A 128 -21.50 8.57 1.05
C TYR A 128 -20.79 9.89 1.37
N PRO A 129 -21.31 10.70 2.30
CA PRO A 129 -22.65 10.59 2.88
C PRO A 129 -23.74 10.77 1.81
N GLU A 130 -24.94 10.22 2.05
CA GLU A 130 -26.08 10.43 1.14
C GLU A 130 -26.36 11.93 0.96
N GLN A 131 -26.55 12.35 -0.29
CA GLN A 131 -26.87 13.74 -0.62
C GLN A 131 -28.18 14.19 0.06
N GLY A 132 -28.17 15.38 0.66
CA GLY A 132 -29.34 15.94 1.34
C GLY A 132 -29.33 15.82 2.87
N LYS A 133 -28.29 15.20 3.46
CA LYS A 133 -27.96 15.43 4.88
C LYS A 133 -27.38 16.84 5.00
N GLU A 134 -28.14 17.74 5.63
CA GLU A 134 -27.74 19.13 5.87
C GLU A 134 -26.38 19.14 6.63
N ASP A 135 -25.50 20.10 6.26
CA ASP A 135 -24.15 20.33 6.80
C ASP A 135 -22.95 19.54 6.21
N LEU A 136 -23.15 18.68 5.21
CA LEU A 136 -22.04 17.95 4.57
C LEU A 136 -21.70 18.48 3.17
N TYR A 137 -20.52 19.10 3.04
CA TYR A 137 -20.05 19.70 1.78
C TYR A 137 -19.31 18.73 0.85
N PHE A 138 -18.92 17.56 1.36
CA PHE A 138 -18.19 16.54 0.61
C PHE A 138 -18.92 15.21 0.65
N SER A 139 -19.07 14.60 -0.52
CA SER A 139 -19.55 13.23 -0.67
C SER A 139 -18.63 12.48 -1.64
N VAL A 140 -18.51 11.19 -1.42
CA VAL A 140 -17.85 10.24 -2.31
C VAL A 140 -18.95 9.54 -3.11
N GLU A 141 -18.79 9.46 -4.42
CA GLU A 141 -19.72 8.76 -5.31
C GLU A 141 -19.08 7.48 -5.81
N ALA A 142 -19.87 6.41 -5.91
CA ALA A 142 -19.43 5.19 -6.56
C ALA A 142 -19.16 5.43 -8.04
N GLY A 143 -18.07 4.85 -8.56
CA GLY A 143 -17.83 4.81 -9.99
C GLY A 143 -18.92 4.03 -10.75
N THR A 144 -19.04 4.29 -12.05
CA THR A 144 -20.02 3.62 -12.93
C THR A 144 -19.96 2.09 -12.81
N GLY A 145 -21.10 1.45 -12.56
CA GLY A 145 -21.22 -0.02 -12.43
C GLY A 145 -20.70 -0.57 -11.10
N LYS A 146 -20.48 0.29 -10.11
CA LYS A 146 -20.01 -0.05 -8.77
C LYS A 146 -20.96 0.46 -7.69
N LYS A 147 -20.76 -0.03 -6.49
CA LYS A 147 -21.34 0.49 -5.24
C LYS A 147 -20.21 0.82 -4.28
N LEU A 148 -20.47 1.79 -3.40
CA LEU A 148 -19.67 1.99 -2.21
C LEU A 148 -20.07 0.97 -1.15
N LEU A 149 -19.06 0.40 -0.51
CA LEU A 149 -19.18 -0.35 0.72
C LEU A 149 -18.58 0.50 1.83
N VAL A 150 -19.43 0.99 2.73
CA VAL A 150 -19.04 1.87 3.83
C VAL A 150 -19.01 1.07 5.12
N LEU A 151 -17.83 0.87 5.67
CA LEU A 151 -17.61 0.17 6.93
C LEU A 151 -17.67 1.19 8.07
N GLN A 152 -18.51 0.94 9.07
CA GLN A 152 -18.71 1.83 10.22
C GLN A 152 -17.84 1.34 11.38
N VAL A 153 -16.97 2.22 11.87
CA VAL A 153 -16.01 1.89 12.93
C VAL A 153 -16.14 2.90 14.06
N ALA A 154 -16.42 2.41 15.26
CA ALA A 154 -16.46 3.19 16.48
C ALA A 154 -15.09 3.17 17.17
N VAL A 155 -14.58 4.35 17.51
CA VAL A 155 -13.35 4.51 18.29
C VAL A 155 -13.70 5.20 19.60
N THR A 156 -13.49 4.50 20.71
CA THR A 156 -13.86 4.98 22.05
C THR A 156 -12.60 5.21 22.88
N ASN A 157 -12.58 6.31 23.63
CA ASN A 157 -11.63 6.53 24.70
C ASN A 157 -12.27 6.15 26.05
N PRO A 158 -12.02 4.94 26.59
CA PRO A 158 -12.59 4.52 27.88
C PRO A 158 -11.86 5.15 29.09
N GLY A 159 -10.76 5.89 28.84
CA GLY A 159 -9.88 6.44 29.85
C GLY A 159 -10.44 7.67 30.56
N GLN A 160 -9.57 8.31 31.33
CA GLN A 160 -9.87 9.54 32.09
C GLN A 160 -9.09 10.76 31.58
N GLU A 161 -8.20 10.56 30.61
CA GLU A 161 -7.40 11.59 29.96
C GLU A 161 -7.69 11.64 28.46
N GLN A 162 -7.42 12.78 27.84
CA GLN A 162 -7.55 12.95 26.40
C GLN A 162 -6.47 12.12 25.69
N VAL A 163 -6.81 11.43 24.62
CA VAL A 163 -5.91 10.52 23.90
C VAL A 163 -5.87 10.89 22.42
N GLU A 164 -4.67 10.86 21.84
CA GLU A 164 -4.47 11.06 20.40
C GLU A 164 -4.97 9.85 19.61
N PHE A 165 -5.76 10.13 18.58
CA PHE A 165 -6.17 9.16 17.58
C PHE A 165 -5.56 9.54 16.24
N ASP A 166 -4.37 9.00 15.98
CA ASP A 166 -3.60 9.20 14.75
C ASP A 166 -3.53 7.88 13.97
N THR A 167 -4.14 7.87 12.80
CA THR A 167 -3.99 6.82 11.78
C THR A 167 -3.33 7.34 10.52
N LEU A 168 -3.41 8.66 10.28
CA LEU A 168 -2.87 9.33 9.10
C LEU A 168 -1.36 9.18 8.98
N HIS A 169 -0.64 9.25 10.10
CA HIS A 169 0.83 9.20 10.10
C HIS A 169 1.39 7.79 10.32
N LYS A 170 0.53 6.78 10.45
CA LYS A 170 0.95 5.39 10.64
C LYS A 170 1.50 4.82 9.34
N GLN A 171 2.79 4.49 9.35
CA GLN A 171 3.46 3.92 8.17
C GLN A 171 3.17 2.43 8.02
N ASN A 172 3.14 1.97 6.77
CA ASN A 172 2.98 0.56 6.40
C ASN A 172 1.70 -0.11 6.92
N ILE A 173 0.71 0.67 7.36
CA ILE A 173 -0.61 0.18 7.68
C ILE A 173 -1.45 0.12 6.40
N LYS A 174 -2.12 -1.01 6.19
CA LYS A 174 -3.08 -1.21 5.10
C LYS A 174 -4.40 -1.68 5.67
N TYR A 175 -5.46 -0.97 5.30
CA TYR A 175 -6.83 -1.36 5.56
C TYR A 175 -7.40 -2.05 4.33
N ARG A 176 -8.12 -3.15 4.56
CA ARG A 176 -8.80 -3.90 3.52
C ARG A 176 -10.15 -4.35 4.01
N VAL A 177 -11.04 -4.54 3.06
CA VAL A 177 -12.29 -5.26 3.25
C VAL A 177 -12.08 -6.70 2.82
N MET A 178 -12.54 -7.66 3.59
CA MET A 178 -12.63 -9.06 3.19
C MET A 178 -14.11 -9.45 3.06
N LEU A 179 -14.54 -9.80 1.85
CA LEU A 179 -15.89 -10.23 1.55
C LEU A 179 -15.97 -11.74 1.62
N ASN A 180 -17.04 -12.25 2.25
CA ASN A 180 -17.37 -13.67 2.30
C ASN A 180 -16.18 -14.56 2.77
N GLY A 181 -15.30 -14.00 3.61
CA GLY A 181 -14.13 -14.69 4.18
C GLY A 181 -12.91 -14.87 3.26
N ALA A 182 -12.92 -14.35 2.03
CA ALA A 182 -11.83 -14.57 1.08
C ALA A 182 -11.48 -13.38 0.19
N ASP A 183 -12.48 -12.73 -0.42
CA ASP A 183 -12.26 -11.72 -1.47
C ASP A 183 -11.84 -10.39 -0.85
N ARG A 184 -10.58 -9.99 -1.06
CA ARG A 184 -10.00 -8.80 -0.44
C ARG A 184 -10.02 -7.59 -1.35
N HIS A 185 -10.65 -6.51 -0.88
CA HIS A 185 -10.72 -5.22 -1.55
C HIS A 185 -9.92 -4.18 -0.75
N GLN A 186 -9.25 -3.27 -1.46
CA GLN A 186 -8.56 -2.15 -0.82
C GLN A 186 -9.58 -1.08 -0.42
N VAL A 187 -9.39 -0.46 0.75
CA VAL A 187 -10.15 0.74 1.09
C VAL A 187 -9.64 1.95 0.30
N MET A 188 -10.54 2.87 0.02
CA MET A 188 -10.26 4.17 -0.56
C MET A 188 -9.69 5.09 0.51
N LEU A 189 -8.72 5.91 0.14
CA LEU A 189 -8.37 7.09 0.90
C LEU A 189 -9.31 8.22 0.46
N THR A 190 -10.01 8.84 1.40
CA THR A 190 -10.98 9.89 1.13
C THR A 190 -10.58 11.19 1.81
N MET A 191 -11.33 12.26 1.53
CA MET A 191 -11.22 13.55 2.24
C MET A 191 -12.39 13.74 3.21
N LEU A 192 -13.04 12.66 3.64
CA LEU A 192 -14.10 12.74 4.65
C LEU A 192 -13.47 13.03 6.01
N ASP A 193 -14.09 13.95 6.77
CA ASP A 193 -13.61 14.34 8.10
C ASP A 193 -13.54 13.17 9.09
N ASN A 194 -14.30 12.09 8.83
CA ASN A 194 -14.34 10.90 9.66
C ASN A 194 -13.80 9.65 8.95
N ASP A 195 -12.93 9.81 7.95
CA ASP A 195 -12.20 8.69 7.34
C ASP A 195 -11.22 8.06 8.34
N PHE A 196 -11.52 6.87 8.84
CA PHE A 196 -10.70 6.16 9.83
C PHE A 196 -9.25 5.99 9.38
N SER A 197 -8.96 5.92 8.08
CA SER A 197 -7.60 5.75 7.57
C SER A 197 -6.75 7.02 7.57
N ALA A 198 -7.37 8.18 7.84
CA ALA A 198 -6.77 9.50 7.70
C ALA A 198 -7.04 10.39 8.93
N MET A 199 -7.11 9.82 10.13
CA MET A 199 -7.40 10.56 11.37
C MET A 199 -6.12 11.10 11.99
N ASP A 200 -6.21 12.31 12.53
CA ASP A 200 -5.20 12.97 13.35
C ASP A 200 -5.93 13.97 14.27
N ILE A 201 -6.50 13.45 15.37
CA ILE A 201 -7.31 14.24 16.31
C ILE A 201 -7.07 13.80 17.76
N MET A 202 -7.66 14.53 18.71
CA MET A 202 -7.69 14.15 20.12
C MET A 202 -9.11 13.74 20.55
N ILE A 203 -9.27 12.56 21.16
CA ILE A 203 -10.54 12.04 21.69
C ILE A 203 -10.62 12.27 23.20
N ASN A 204 -11.71 12.90 23.67
CA ASN A 204 -11.89 13.19 25.09
C ASN A 204 -12.24 11.93 25.91
N PRO A 205 -12.04 11.96 27.24
CA PRO A 205 -12.46 10.86 28.12
C PRO A 205 -13.94 10.49 27.96
N GLY A 206 -14.22 9.20 27.78
CA GLY A 206 -15.57 8.66 27.60
C GLY A 206 -16.20 8.94 26.24
N GLU A 207 -15.53 9.67 25.35
CA GLU A 207 -16.03 9.99 24.02
C GLU A 207 -15.92 8.77 23.09
N THR A 208 -16.90 8.64 22.19
CA THR A 208 -16.89 7.69 21.09
C THR A 208 -17.03 8.45 19.78
N MET A 209 -16.04 8.33 18.91
CA MET A 209 -16.06 8.90 17.57
C MET A 209 -16.53 7.83 16.57
N GLN A 210 -17.50 8.20 15.73
CA GLN A 210 -17.93 7.38 14.60
C GLN A 210 -17.13 7.73 13.35
N THR A 211 -16.43 6.73 12.82
CA THR A 211 -15.59 6.85 11.62
C THR A 211 -16.02 5.86 10.56
N VAL A 212 -15.51 6.04 9.35
CA VAL A 212 -15.80 5.15 8.22
C VAL A 212 -14.55 4.75 7.45
N LEU A 213 -14.62 3.58 6.81
CA LEU A 213 -13.73 3.19 5.72
C LEU A 213 -14.58 2.87 4.50
N LEU A 214 -14.19 3.36 3.33
CA LEU A 214 -14.93 3.13 2.09
C LEU A 214 -14.17 2.17 1.20
N ALA A 215 -14.87 1.27 0.52
CA ALA A 215 -14.33 0.48 -0.59
C ALA A 215 -15.32 0.50 -1.76
N GLU A 216 -14.82 0.23 -2.97
CA GLU A 216 -15.67 0.03 -4.14
C GLU A 216 -15.73 -1.45 -4.52
N VAL A 217 -16.95 -1.90 -4.83
CA VAL A 217 -17.24 -3.25 -5.35
C VAL A 217 -18.15 -3.12 -6.58
N SER A 218 -18.13 -4.08 -7.49
CA SER A 218 -19.08 -4.08 -8.61
C SER A 218 -20.52 -4.27 -8.08
N GLU A 219 -21.52 -3.83 -8.85
CA GLU A 219 -22.93 -4.09 -8.49
C GLU A 219 -23.23 -5.59 -8.34
N GLU A 220 -22.61 -6.43 -9.17
CA GLU A 220 -22.72 -7.88 -9.08
C GLU A 220 -22.17 -8.39 -7.73
N THR A 221 -20.95 -7.99 -7.37
CA THR A 221 -20.35 -8.38 -6.09
C THR A 221 -21.19 -7.88 -4.93
N ALA A 222 -21.68 -6.64 -4.98
CA ALA A 222 -22.54 -6.06 -3.93
C ALA A 222 -23.80 -6.91 -3.69
N GLY A 223 -24.42 -7.45 -4.74
CA GLY A 223 -25.59 -8.32 -4.64
C GLY A 223 -25.32 -9.72 -4.07
N GLN A 224 -24.05 -10.09 -3.87
CA GLN A 224 -23.61 -11.41 -3.40
C GLN A 224 -22.91 -11.37 -2.04
N ILE A 225 -22.85 -10.20 -1.38
CA ILE A 225 -22.23 -10.06 -0.06
C ILE A 225 -23.07 -10.75 1.01
N THR A 226 -22.43 -11.64 1.77
CA THR A 226 -23.01 -12.33 2.94
C THR A 226 -22.26 -12.04 4.23
N SER A 227 -20.97 -11.73 4.14
CA SER A 227 -20.17 -11.21 5.24
C SER A 227 -19.15 -10.19 4.75
N VAL A 228 -18.79 -9.27 5.64
CA VAL A 228 -17.81 -8.22 5.40
C VAL A 228 -16.98 -8.11 6.66
N ASP A 229 -15.67 -8.31 6.54
CA ASP A 229 -14.73 -8.15 7.64
C ASP A 229 -13.75 -7.01 7.33
N LEU A 230 -13.34 -6.27 8.37
CA LEU A 230 -12.29 -5.27 8.28
C LEU A 230 -10.95 -5.91 8.61
N VAL A 231 -10.02 -5.87 7.66
CA VAL A 231 -8.65 -6.37 7.84
C VAL A 231 -7.69 -5.19 7.97
N ILE A 232 -6.97 -5.13 9.09
CA ILE A 232 -5.93 -4.14 9.40
C ILE A 232 -4.60 -4.86 9.40
N ARG A 233 -3.66 -4.39 8.59
CA ARG A 233 -2.41 -5.11 8.37
C ARG A 233 -1.20 -4.19 8.41
N SER A 234 -0.18 -4.59 9.14
CA SER A 234 1.17 -4.00 9.10
C SER A 234 2.10 -4.84 8.21
N ASP A 235 3.42 -4.64 8.27
CA ASP A 235 4.36 -5.50 7.57
C ASP A 235 4.49 -6.89 8.21
N SER A 236 4.26 -7.00 9.52
CA SER A 236 4.46 -8.22 10.31
C SER A 236 3.17 -8.89 10.74
N ASP A 237 2.10 -8.12 10.93
CA ASP A 237 0.90 -8.56 11.62
C ASP A 237 -0.37 -8.24 10.82
N GLU A 238 -1.41 -9.05 11.04
CA GLU A 238 -2.73 -8.86 10.48
C GLU A 238 -3.78 -9.11 11.56
N VAL A 239 -4.73 -8.19 11.67
CA VAL A 239 -5.91 -8.31 12.55
C VAL A 239 -7.15 -8.22 11.69
N THR A 240 -8.09 -9.13 11.91
CA THR A 240 -9.41 -9.11 11.27
C THR A 240 -10.45 -8.78 12.33
N LEU A 241 -11.26 -7.77 12.06
CA LEU A 241 -12.40 -7.35 12.88
C LEU A 241 -13.67 -7.75 12.14
N THR A 242 -14.53 -8.47 12.84
CA THR A 242 -15.89 -8.82 12.39
C THR A 242 -16.89 -7.90 13.10
N PRO A 243 -18.04 -7.59 12.47
CA PRO A 243 -19.06 -6.74 13.07
C PRO A 243 -19.89 -7.45 14.15
#